data_AF-A0A3D8PIH3-F1
#
_entry.id   AF-A0A3D8PIH3-F1
#
_cell.length_a   1.000
_cell.length_b   1.000
_cell.length_c   1.000
_cell.angle_alpha   90.00
_cell.angle_beta   90.00
_cell.angle_gamma   90.00
#
_symmetry.space_group_name_H-M   'P 1'
#
loop_
_entity.id
_entity.type
_entity.pdbx_description
1 polymer ?
#
loop_
_entity_poly.entity_id
_entity_poly.type
_entity_poly.pdbx_seq_one_letter_code
_entity_poly.pdbx_strand_id
1 'polypeptide(L)'
;MCCLIIIQYALFGLLFCLEVAGLIAFFYWGFHLDRGLFFKFLFGVGTPVLVAIFWGLYLAPKASYPVTDPMFSILQIMVFSLAAAALHFSGKSILGVTFLITVLLTKFFIFVLEFSRGI
;
A
#
# COMPACT_ATOMS: atom_id res chain seq x y z
N MET A 1 -2.35 -4.41 28.74
CA MET A 1 -3.34 -4.60 27.65
C MET A 1 -3.76 -3.29 26.97
N CYS A 2 -4.22 -2.24 27.66
CA CYS A 2 -4.62 -0.98 27.00
C CYS A 2 -3.51 -0.26 26.21
N CYS A 3 -2.29 -0.14 26.75
CA CYS A 3 -1.18 0.54 26.07
C CYS A 3 -0.85 -0.09 24.70
N LEU A 4 -0.87 -1.42 24.63
CA LEU A 4 -0.55 -2.17 23.41
C LEU A 4 -1.62 -1.97 22.31
N ILE A 5 -2.88 -1.85 22.70
CA ILE A 5 -4.01 -1.60 21.80
C ILE A 5 -3.90 -0.22 21.15
N ILE A 6 -3.56 0.82 21.95
CA ILE A 6 -3.40 2.19 21.45
C ILE A 6 -2.30 2.27 20.39
N ILE A 7 -1.17 1.60 20.63
CA ILE A 7 -0.06 1.55 19.67
C ILE A 7 -0.49 0.85 18.37
N GLN A 8 -1.23 -0.26 18.47
CA GLN A 8 -1.70 -0.99 17.29
C GLN A 8 -2.63 -0.13 16.41
N TYR A 9 -3.59 0.58 17.01
CA TYR A 9 -4.46 1.50 16.27
C TYR A 9 -3.68 2.65 15.62
N ALA A 10 -2.67 3.20 16.30
CA ALA A 10 -1.81 4.22 15.71
C ALA A 10 -1.05 3.70 14.48
N LEU A 11 -0.53 2.45 14.55
CA LEU A 11 0.15 1.81 13.41
C LEU A 11 -0.81 1.54 12.24
N PHE A 12 -2.05 1.10 12.50
CA PHE A 12 -3.05 0.95 11.44
C PHE A 12 -3.41 2.28 10.78
N GLY A 13 -3.54 3.35 11.57
CA GLY A 13 -3.75 4.70 11.04
C GLY A 13 -2.59 5.15 10.15
N LEU A 14 -1.34 4.87 10.58
CA LEU A 14 -0.16 5.13 9.76
C LEU A 14 -0.19 4.33 8.45
N LEU A 15 -0.58 3.05 8.53
CA LEU A 15 -0.70 2.19 7.36
C LEU A 15 -1.70 2.74 6.34
N PHE A 16 -2.86 3.22 6.81
CA PHE A 16 -3.87 3.85 5.97
C PHE A 16 -3.34 5.11 5.27
N CYS A 17 -2.60 5.96 5.98
CA CYS A 17 -1.93 7.10 5.35
C CYS A 17 -0.93 6.67 4.27
N LEU A 18 -0.21 5.56 4.49
CA LEU A 18 0.68 4.99 3.48
C LEU A 18 -0.09 4.41 2.29
N GLU A 19 -1.26 3.77 2.48
CA GLU A 19 -2.10 3.31 1.37
C GLU A 19 -2.50 4.48 0.45
N VAL A 20 -2.97 5.57 1.06
CA VAL A 20 -3.34 6.79 0.31
C VAL A 20 -2.12 7.38 -0.40
N ALA A 21 -0.97 7.44 0.26
CA ALA A 21 0.27 7.89 -0.36
C ALA A 21 0.70 6.99 -1.53
N GLY A 22 0.50 5.67 -1.43
CA GLY A 22 0.75 4.70 -2.50
C GLY A 22 -0.15 4.93 -3.73
N LEU A 23 -1.43 5.26 -3.52
CA LEU A 23 -2.34 5.62 -4.60
C LEU A 23 -1.93 6.92 -5.30
N ILE A 24 -1.54 7.94 -4.53
CA ILE A 24 -1.02 9.21 -5.06
C ILE A 24 0.27 8.97 -5.87
N ALA A 25 1.11 8.06 -5.39
CA ALA A 25 2.32 7.61 -6.08
C ALA A 25 2.03 7.02 -7.47
N PHE A 26 1.06 6.11 -7.58
CA PHE A 26 0.63 5.56 -8.87
C PHE A 26 0.05 6.63 -9.81
N PHE A 27 -0.76 7.54 -9.26
CA PHE A 27 -1.32 8.65 -10.01
C PHE A 27 -0.20 9.54 -10.56
N TYR A 28 0.74 9.94 -9.71
CA TYR A 28 1.89 10.76 -10.11
C TYR A 28 2.73 10.09 -11.20
N TRP A 29 2.98 8.78 -11.08
CA TRP A 29 3.72 8.04 -12.09
C TRP A 29 3.06 8.02 -13.45
N GLY A 30 1.76 7.72 -13.53
CA GLY A 30 1.08 7.72 -14.83
C GLY A 30 0.96 9.11 -15.45
N PHE A 31 0.92 10.18 -14.66
CA PHE A 31 1.04 11.56 -15.15
C PHE A 31 2.48 11.99 -15.49
N HIS A 32 3.49 11.22 -15.11
CA HIS A 32 4.89 11.48 -15.47
C HIS A 32 5.29 10.82 -16.80
N LEU A 33 4.51 9.88 -17.33
CA LEU A 33 4.78 9.28 -18.63
C LEU A 33 4.51 10.28 -19.77
N ASP A 34 5.56 10.83 -20.36
CA ASP A 34 5.52 11.67 -21.58
C ASP A 34 5.31 10.84 -22.86
N ARG A 35 4.33 9.94 -22.86
CA ARG A 35 3.92 9.17 -24.05
C ARG A 35 2.48 9.45 -24.44
N GLY A 36 2.17 10.69 -24.81
CA GLY A 36 0.84 11.07 -25.33
C GLY A 36 -0.28 11.06 -24.28
N LEU A 37 -1.26 11.96 -24.44
CA LEU A 37 -2.33 12.19 -23.46
C LEU A 37 -3.14 10.92 -23.12
N PHE A 38 -3.30 10.00 -24.08
CA PHE A 38 -4.11 8.79 -23.91
C PHE A 38 -3.45 7.76 -22.98
N PHE A 39 -2.16 7.44 -23.16
CA PHE A 39 -1.44 6.54 -22.25
C PHE A 39 -1.26 7.18 -20.88
N LYS A 40 -1.12 8.50 -20.82
CA LYS A 40 -1.02 9.28 -19.58
C LYS A 40 -2.28 9.14 -18.72
N PHE A 41 -3.47 9.21 -19.33
CA PHE A 41 -4.73 8.97 -18.65
C PHE A 41 -4.93 7.49 -18.29
N LEU A 42 -4.60 6.59 -19.23
CA LEU A 42 -4.81 5.15 -19.03
C LEU A 42 -3.91 4.59 -17.91
N PHE A 43 -2.65 4.99 -17.82
CA PHE A 43 -1.76 4.60 -16.72
C PHE A 43 -1.93 5.49 -15.48
N GLY A 44 -2.21 6.78 -15.63
CA GLY A 44 -2.42 7.71 -14.49
C GLY A 44 -3.67 7.41 -13.69
N VAL A 45 -4.77 7.06 -14.36
CA VAL A 45 -6.05 6.75 -13.70
C VAL A 45 -6.31 5.25 -13.68
N GLY A 46 -5.98 4.52 -14.75
CA GLY A 46 -6.23 3.09 -14.81
C GLY A 46 -5.44 2.29 -13.77
N THR A 47 -4.19 2.68 -13.46
CA THR A 47 -3.40 1.99 -12.43
C THR A 47 -3.99 2.15 -11.03
N PRO A 48 -4.28 3.36 -10.50
CA PRO A 48 -4.90 3.49 -9.19
C PRO A 48 -6.33 2.93 -9.16
N VAL A 49 -7.09 2.99 -10.27
CA VAL A 49 -8.43 2.37 -10.34
C VAL A 49 -8.33 0.84 -10.27
N LEU A 50 -7.41 0.22 -11.01
CA LEU A 50 -7.17 -1.23 -10.93
C LEU A 50 -6.73 -1.64 -9.53
N VAL A 51 -5.84 -0.86 -8.91
CA VAL A 51 -5.41 -1.09 -7.53
C VAL A 51 -6.59 -0.97 -6.57
N ALA A 52 -7.46 0.04 -6.71
CA ALA A 52 -8.63 0.21 -5.87
C ALA A 52 -9.65 -0.93 -6.03
N ILE A 53 -9.88 -1.39 -7.27
CA ILE A 53 -10.73 -2.56 -7.55
C ILE A 53 -10.13 -3.81 -6.93
N PHE A 54 -8.83 -4.03 -7.10
CA PHE A 54 -8.12 -5.15 -6.51
C PHE A 54 -8.18 -5.12 -4.98
N TRP A 55 -8.06 -3.92 -4.38
CA TRP A 55 -8.25 -3.70 -2.96
C TRP A 55 -9.66 -4.07 -2.51
N GLY A 56 -10.69 -3.62 -3.25
CA GLY A 56 -12.09 -3.93 -2.97
C GLY A 56 -12.42 -5.44 -3.05
N LEU A 57 -11.76 -6.15 -3.97
CA LEU A 57 -12.02 -7.57 -4.22
C LEU A 57 -11.34 -8.50 -3.22
N TYR A 58 -10.09 -8.20 -2.85
CA TYR A 58 -9.23 -9.09 -2.07
C TYR A 58 -8.84 -8.51 -0.70
N LEU A 59 -8.71 -7.20 -0.56
CA LEU A 59 -8.22 -6.56 0.66
C LEU A 59 -9.30 -5.78 1.44
N ALA A 60 -10.57 -5.83 1.04
CA ALA A 60 -11.63 -5.19 1.78
C ALA A 60 -12.07 -6.06 2.97
N PRO A 61 -12.48 -5.46 4.11
CA PRO A 61 -13.10 -6.22 5.20
C PRO A 61 -14.43 -6.90 4.79
N LYS A 62 -15.03 -6.46 3.67
CA LYS A 62 -16.13 -7.13 2.97
C LYS A 62 -15.71 -7.64 1.59
N ALA A 63 -14.47 -8.14 1.47
CA ALA A 63 -13.98 -8.72 0.22
C ALA A 63 -14.89 -9.87 -0.23
N SER A 64 -15.23 -9.92 -1.52
CA SER A 64 -15.93 -11.08 -2.11
C SER A 64 -15.11 -12.37 -1.96
N TYR A 65 -13.78 -12.24 -1.91
CA TYR A 65 -12.86 -13.35 -1.65
C TYR A 65 -12.08 -13.08 -0.36
N PRO A 66 -12.59 -13.52 0.81
CA PRO A 66 -11.87 -13.38 2.06
C PRO A 66 -10.57 -14.19 2.00
N VAL A 67 -9.45 -13.50 2.05
CA VAL A 67 -8.11 -14.08 2.14
C VAL A 67 -7.69 -14.19 3.60
N THR A 68 -6.98 -15.27 3.94
CA THR A 68 -6.38 -15.48 5.26
C THR A 68 -5.36 -14.37 5.59
N ASP A 69 -5.25 -13.99 6.86
CA ASP A 69 -4.38 -12.92 7.37
C ASP A 69 -2.94 -12.87 6.78
N PRO A 70 -2.20 -13.99 6.66
CA PRO A 70 -0.87 -13.95 6.03
C PRO A 70 -0.91 -13.61 4.54
N MET A 71 -1.92 -14.09 3.82
CA MET A 71 -2.11 -13.83 2.38
C MET A 71 -2.45 -12.36 2.13
N PHE A 72 -3.26 -11.76 3.01
CA PHE A 72 -3.57 -10.33 2.99
C PHE A 72 -2.31 -9.48 3.11
N SER A 73 -1.43 -9.80 4.07
CA SER A 73 -0.15 -9.10 4.24
C SER A 73 0.75 -9.19 3.00
N ILE A 74 0.83 -10.35 2.35
CA ILE A 74 1.63 -10.54 1.14
C ILE A 74 1.12 -9.66 0.00
N LEU A 75 -0.20 -9.65 -0.23
CA LEU A 75 -0.82 -8.82 -1.26
C LEU A 75 -0.59 -7.33 -1.01
N GLN A 76 -0.72 -6.87 0.24
CA GLN A 76 -0.43 -5.49 0.60
C GLN A 76 1.03 -5.13 0.27
N ILE A 77 1.99 -5.97 0.66
CA ILE A 77 3.42 -5.75 0.37
C ILE A 77 3.68 -5.71 -1.14
N MET A 78 3.02 -6.56 -1.93
CA MET A 78 3.12 -6.52 -3.40
C MET A 78 2.63 -5.18 -3.96
N VAL A 79 1.46 -4.69 -3.53
CA VAL A 79 0.91 -3.42 -4.01
C VAL A 79 1.81 -2.24 -3.62
N PHE A 80 2.31 -2.23 -2.38
CA PHE A 80 3.25 -1.20 -1.93
C PHE A 80 4.58 -1.26 -2.67
N SER A 81 5.07 -2.45 -3.03
CA SER A 81 6.27 -2.63 -3.84
C SER A 81 6.07 -2.09 -5.26
N LEU A 82 4.90 -2.33 -5.87
CA LEU A 82 4.53 -1.72 -7.15
C LEU A 82 4.48 -0.18 -7.05
N ALA A 83 3.95 0.37 -5.95
CA ALA A 83 3.88 1.82 -5.74
C ALA A 83 5.29 2.44 -5.62
N ALA A 84 6.19 1.77 -4.91
CA ALA A 84 7.59 2.17 -4.81
C ALA A 84 8.31 2.09 -6.16
N ALA A 85 8.07 1.04 -6.94
CA ALA A 85 8.60 0.90 -8.30
C ALA A 85 8.10 2.04 -9.19
N ALA A 86 6.81 2.38 -9.12
CA ALA A 86 6.24 3.52 -9.84
C ALA A 86 6.95 4.84 -9.46
N LEU A 87 7.19 5.10 -8.18
CA LEU A 87 7.94 6.28 -7.74
C LEU A 87 9.40 6.31 -8.23
N HIS A 88 10.03 5.14 -8.28
CA HIS A 88 11.38 4.99 -8.80
C HIS A 88 11.43 5.37 -10.28
N PHE A 89 10.47 4.89 -11.08
CA PHE A 89 10.36 5.24 -12.50
C PHE A 89 9.97 6.71 -12.73
N SER A 90 9.32 7.37 -11.78
CA SER A 90 9.07 8.82 -11.80
C SER A 90 10.28 9.69 -11.44
N GLY A 91 11.47 9.10 -11.27
CA GLY A 91 12.68 9.82 -10.89
C GLY A 91 12.73 10.27 -9.41
N LYS A 92 11.77 9.83 -8.59
CA LYS A 92 11.70 10.11 -7.14
C LYS A 92 12.10 8.87 -6.34
N SER A 93 13.23 8.24 -6.70
CA SER A 93 13.70 6.98 -6.08
C SER A 93 13.88 7.08 -4.56
N ILE A 94 14.32 8.24 -4.05
CA ILE A 94 14.45 8.46 -2.60
C ILE A 94 13.09 8.28 -1.89
N LEU A 95 12.01 8.86 -2.44
CA LEU A 95 10.68 8.77 -1.85
C LEU A 95 10.14 7.35 -1.92
N GLY A 96 10.41 6.62 -3.02
CA GLY A 96 9.96 5.25 -3.19
C GLY A 96 10.62 4.30 -2.19
N VAL A 97 11.93 4.45 -1.96
CA VAL A 97 12.68 3.65 -0.99
C VAL A 97 12.25 3.98 0.44
N THR A 98 12.15 5.27 0.80
CA THR A 98 11.67 5.65 2.14
C THR A 98 10.27 5.12 2.41
N PHE A 99 9.36 5.24 1.44
CA PHE A 99 8.01 4.71 1.53
C PHE A 99 7.99 3.19 1.77
N LEU A 100 8.73 2.43 0.96
CA LEU A 100 8.78 0.96 1.08
C LEU A 100 9.36 0.54 2.44
N ILE A 101 10.41 1.21 2.91
CA ILE A 101 11.00 0.96 4.24
C ILE A 101 9.97 1.25 5.34
N THR A 102 9.24 2.36 5.27
CA THR A 102 8.21 2.71 6.26
C THR A 102 7.07 1.68 6.27
N VAL A 103 6.62 1.19 5.11
CA VAL A 103 5.61 0.10 5.04
C VAL A 103 6.13 -1.14 5.76
N LEU A 104 7.33 -1.60 5.40
CA LEU A 104 7.89 -2.84 5.95
C LEU A 104 8.08 -2.74 7.47
N LEU A 105 8.62 -1.62 7.97
CA LEU A 105 8.76 -1.38 9.40
C LEU A 105 7.42 -1.39 10.12
N THR A 106 6.41 -0.69 9.57
CA THR A 106 5.09 -0.60 10.20
C THR A 106 4.41 -1.97 10.23
N LYS A 107 4.43 -2.73 9.12
CA LYS A 107 3.89 -4.09 9.04
C LYS A 107 4.64 -5.05 9.96
N PHE A 108 5.97 -4.96 10.02
CA PHE A 108 6.78 -5.78 10.91
C PHE A 108 6.44 -5.52 12.38
N PHE A 109 6.28 -4.25 12.78
CA PHE A 109 5.85 -3.90 14.13
C PHE A 109 4.46 -4.44 14.45
N ILE A 110 3.50 -4.32 13.54
CA ILE A 110 2.15 -4.88 13.70
C ILE A 110 2.22 -6.40 13.87
N PHE A 111 2.98 -7.09 13.03
CA PHE A 111 3.16 -8.54 13.10
C PHE A 111 3.78 -8.99 14.43
N VAL A 112 4.82 -8.29 14.90
CA VAL A 112 5.45 -8.56 16.21
C VAL A 112 4.47 -8.30 17.36
N LEU A 113 3.65 -7.25 17.28
CA LEU A 113 2.63 -6.93 18.29
C LEU A 113 1.50 -7.95 18.31
N GLU A 114 1.04 -8.43 17.15
CA GLU A 114 0.05 -9.51 17.04
C GLU A 114 0.60 -10.82 17.58
N PHE A 115 1.85 -11.17 17.22
CA PHE A 115 2.53 -12.34 17.76
C PHE A 115 2.67 -12.29 19.28
N SER A 116 3.04 -11.12 19.83
CA SER A 116 3.14 -10.91 21.28
C SER A 116 1.79 -10.90 21.99
N ARG A 117 0.66 -10.65 21.29
CA ARG A 117 -0.68 -10.71 21.90
C ARG A 117 -1.14 -12.13 22.17
N GLY A 118 -0.46 -13.14 21.64
CA GLY A 118 -0.85 -14.53 21.75
C GLY A 118 -2.15 -14.76 20.98
N ILE A 119 -2.03 -15.41 19.82
CA ILE A 119 -3.12 -16.28 19.36
C ILE A 119 -3.29 -17.37 20.43
#